data_AF-F2YPS8-F1
#
_entry.id   AF-F2YPS8-F1
#
_cell.length_a   1.000
_cell.length_b   1.000
_cell.length_c   1.000
_cell.angle_alpha   90.00
_cell.angle_beta   90.00
_cell.angle_gamma   90.00
#
_symmetry.space_group_name_H-M   'P 1'
#
loop_
_entity.id
_entity.type
_entity.pdbx_description
1 polymer ?
#
loop_
_entity_poly.entity_id
_entity_poly.type
_entity_poly.pdbx_seq_one_letter_code
_entity_poly.pdbx_strand_id
1 'polypeptide(L)'
;DEYAFKAEERIDGEPELARRVYKRLAERLVQNGTGAVLLFGTIKEETNIILAEAMQNAGLRGLVGKLSMDISTRPTYTEHTSAEAIVAASSFLDRMAALTADLPPHMRLVEPVLTPRFVPTCSDALLHGLGELAARTGVRVQSHLAEARDEVDWVRSERGVDDIDVFDKAKLLGERTIQAHCTFLSPTDLARLSARGTALAHCP
;
A
#
# COMPACT_ATOMS: atom_id res chain seq x y z
N ASP A 1 9.73 -14.21 2.72
CA ASP A 1 9.78 -15.11 1.54
C ASP A 1 8.93 -16.37 1.66
N GLU A 2 9.05 -17.12 2.76
CA GLU A 2 8.44 -18.46 2.88
C GLU A 2 6.90 -18.46 2.88
N TYR A 3 6.28 -17.42 3.45
CA TYR A 3 4.82 -17.37 3.67
C TYR A 3 4.14 -16.25 2.88
N ALA A 4 4.44 -14.98 3.17
CA ALA A 4 3.73 -13.82 2.60
C ALA A 4 3.79 -13.77 1.06
N PHE A 5 4.99 -13.69 0.47
CA PHE A 5 5.16 -13.64 -0.98
C PHE A 5 4.57 -14.87 -1.70
N LYS A 6 4.58 -16.05 -1.07
CA LYS A 6 3.97 -17.26 -1.63
C LYS A 6 2.46 -17.18 -1.66
N ALA A 7 1.84 -16.70 -0.58
CA ALA A 7 0.40 -16.53 -0.52
C ALA A 7 -0.08 -15.44 -1.48
N GLU A 8 0.60 -14.29 -1.51
CA GLU A 8 0.27 -13.15 -2.38
C GLU A 8 0.42 -13.49 -3.87
N GLU A 9 1.53 -14.12 -4.27
CA GLU A 9 1.72 -14.56 -5.65
C GLU A 9 0.66 -15.58 -6.07
N ARG A 10 0.27 -16.49 -5.18
CA ARG A 10 -0.80 -17.45 -5.46
C ARG A 10 -2.14 -16.76 -5.66
N ILE A 11 -2.46 -15.78 -4.80
CA ILE A 11 -3.66 -14.96 -4.94
C ILE A 11 -3.66 -14.21 -6.28
N ASP A 12 -2.51 -13.68 -6.71
CA ASP A 12 -2.33 -13.04 -8.02
C ASP A 12 -2.33 -14.01 -9.22
N GLY A 13 -2.05 -15.29 -8.99
CA GLY A 13 -2.11 -16.34 -10.01
C GLY A 13 -3.51 -16.93 -10.19
N GLU A 14 -4.40 -16.77 -9.21
CA GLU A 14 -5.70 -17.46 -9.16
C GLU A 14 -6.85 -16.48 -8.81
N PRO A 15 -7.48 -15.80 -9.79
CA PRO A 15 -8.58 -14.85 -9.53
C PRO A 15 -9.76 -15.43 -8.74
N GLU A 16 -10.08 -16.70 -8.93
CA GLU A 16 -11.12 -17.38 -8.14
C GLU A 16 -10.71 -17.57 -6.67
N LEU A 17 -9.42 -17.77 -6.39
CA LEU A 17 -8.91 -17.77 -5.03
C LEU A 17 -9.02 -16.38 -4.41
N ALA A 18 -8.63 -15.33 -5.14
CA ALA A 18 -8.77 -13.95 -4.69
C ALA A 18 -10.22 -13.62 -4.30
N ARG A 19 -11.21 -13.96 -5.15
CA ARG A 19 -12.64 -13.77 -4.86
C ARG A 19 -13.07 -14.45 -3.57
N ARG A 20 -12.66 -15.72 -3.37
CA ARG A 20 -13.00 -16.46 -2.14
C ARG A 20 -12.36 -15.84 -0.90
N VAL A 21 -11.07 -15.50 -0.97
CA VAL A 21 -10.32 -14.92 0.14
C VAL A 21 -10.88 -13.55 0.53
N TYR A 22 -11.07 -12.66 -0.44
CA TYR A 22 -11.51 -11.30 -0.16
C TYR A 22 -12.97 -11.18 0.22
N LYS A 23 -13.86 -12.04 -0.33
CA LYS A 23 -15.22 -12.17 0.19
C LYS A 23 -15.20 -12.58 1.66
N ARG A 24 -14.39 -13.58 2.00
CA ARG A 24 -14.27 -14.04 3.39
C ARG A 24 -13.70 -12.97 4.31
N LEU A 25 -12.72 -12.21 3.84
CA LEU A 25 -12.16 -11.06 4.57
C LEU A 25 -13.25 -10.02 4.84
N ALA A 26 -14.02 -9.61 3.82
CA ALA A 26 -15.08 -8.63 3.96
C ALA A 26 -16.16 -9.06 4.97
N GLU A 27 -16.62 -10.32 4.87
CA GLU A 27 -17.55 -10.91 5.84
C GLU A 27 -17.01 -10.86 7.27
N ARG A 28 -15.71 -11.18 7.46
CA ARG A 28 -15.08 -11.16 8.77
C ARG A 28 -14.94 -9.75 9.33
N LEU A 29 -14.57 -8.77 8.50
CA LEU A 29 -14.49 -7.37 8.92
C LEU A 29 -15.85 -6.86 9.41
N VAL A 30 -16.93 -7.12 8.64
CA VAL A 30 -18.30 -6.78 9.04
C VAL A 30 -18.70 -7.47 10.34
N GLN A 31 -18.45 -8.78 10.46
CA GLN A 31 -18.78 -9.55 11.67
C GLN A 31 -18.08 -9.06 12.94
N ASN A 32 -16.91 -8.45 12.80
CA ASN A 32 -16.15 -7.88 13.92
C ASN A 32 -16.37 -6.37 14.11
N GLY A 33 -17.33 -5.77 13.38
CA GLY A 33 -17.69 -4.37 13.53
C GLY A 33 -16.72 -3.36 12.90
N THR A 34 -15.81 -3.81 12.03
CA THR A 34 -14.91 -2.89 11.31
C THR A 34 -15.71 -2.15 10.22
N GLY A 35 -15.99 -0.86 10.44
CA GLY A 35 -16.75 -0.03 9.48
C GLY A 35 -15.90 0.64 8.39
N ALA A 36 -14.60 0.79 8.62
CA ALA A 36 -13.63 1.31 7.65
C ALA A 36 -12.29 0.59 7.79
N VAL A 37 -11.62 0.34 6.67
CA VAL A 37 -10.36 -0.40 6.63
C VAL A 37 -9.42 0.15 5.56
N LEU A 38 -8.13 0.18 5.88
CA LEU A 38 -7.04 0.51 4.96
C LEU A 38 -6.26 -0.78 4.68
N LEU A 39 -6.22 -1.19 3.41
CA LEU A 39 -5.83 -2.53 2.98
C LEU A 39 -4.60 -2.49 2.09
N PHE A 40 -3.62 -3.31 2.44
CA PHE A 40 -2.59 -3.76 1.51
C PHE A 40 -3.16 -4.95 0.74
N GLY A 41 -3.23 -4.84 -0.59
CA GLY A 41 -3.54 -5.97 -1.46
C GLY A 41 -2.27 -6.62 -2.00
N THR A 42 -2.23 -6.86 -3.30
CA THR A 42 -1.12 -7.56 -3.99
C THR A 42 -0.53 -6.71 -5.12
N ILE A 43 0.44 -7.20 -5.90
CA ILE A 43 1.06 -6.41 -6.98
C ILE A 43 0.18 -6.30 -8.24
N LYS A 44 -0.72 -7.25 -8.50
CA LYS A 44 -1.58 -7.22 -9.71
C LYS A 44 -2.82 -6.37 -9.52
N GLU A 45 -3.08 -5.50 -10.47
CA GLU A 45 -4.25 -4.61 -10.46
C GLU A 45 -5.57 -5.39 -10.43
N GLU A 46 -5.70 -6.46 -11.23
CA GLU A 46 -6.93 -7.26 -11.32
C GLU A 46 -7.36 -7.78 -9.95
N THR A 47 -6.41 -8.33 -9.19
CA THR A 47 -6.66 -8.87 -7.86
C THR A 47 -7.11 -7.80 -6.87
N ASN A 48 -6.53 -6.60 -6.96
CA ASN A 48 -6.92 -5.47 -6.12
C ASN A 48 -8.30 -4.90 -6.50
N ILE A 49 -8.71 -5.00 -7.76
CA ILE A 49 -10.09 -4.68 -8.16
C ILE A 49 -11.07 -5.68 -7.54
N ILE A 50 -10.75 -6.98 -7.52
CA ILE A 50 -11.56 -7.98 -6.83
C ILE A 50 -11.68 -7.67 -5.33
N LEU A 51 -10.60 -7.21 -4.69
CA LEU A 51 -10.61 -6.77 -3.30
C LEU A 51 -11.55 -5.57 -3.09
N ALA A 52 -11.46 -4.57 -3.96
CA ALA A 52 -12.33 -3.39 -3.90
C ALA A 52 -13.81 -3.74 -4.13
N GLU A 53 -14.12 -4.60 -5.10
CA GLU A 53 -15.47 -5.13 -5.31
C GLU A 53 -16.01 -5.84 -4.06
N ALA A 54 -15.18 -6.65 -3.40
CA ALA A 54 -15.58 -7.35 -2.18
C ALA A 54 -15.94 -6.36 -1.05
N MET A 55 -15.14 -5.31 -0.85
CA MET A 55 -15.42 -4.28 0.16
C MET A 55 -16.67 -3.45 -0.18
N GLN A 56 -16.78 -3.00 -1.43
CA GLN A 56 -17.93 -2.22 -1.92
C GLN A 56 -19.24 -3.01 -1.78
N ASN A 57 -19.25 -4.30 -2.17
CA ASN A 57 -20.42 -5.17 -2.08
C ASN A 57 -20.80 -5.51 -0.63
N ALA A 58 -19.82 -5.57 0.28
CA ALA A 58 -20.06 -5.79 1.70
C ALA A 58 -20.54 -4.53 2.45
N GLY A 59 -20.56 -3.36 1.78
CA GLY A 59 -20.91 -2.09 2.42
C GLY A 59 -19.81 -1.52 3.32
N LEU A 60 -18.55 -1.91 3.10
CA LEU A 60 -17.40 -1.46 3.89
C LEU A 60 -16.73 -0.25 3.24
N ARG A 61 -16.36 0.75 4.06
CA ARG A 61 -15.49 1.83 3.59
C ARG A 61 -14.06 1.32 3.46
N GLY A 62 -13.63 1.00 2.24
CA GLY A 62 -12.33 0.36 1.96
C GLY A 62 -11.36 1.28 1.26
N LEU A 63 -10.19 1.50 1.84
CA LEU A 63 -9.07 2.12 1.16
C LEU A 63 -8.17 0.99 0.63
N VAL A 64 -8.09 0.82 -0.68
CA VAL A 64 -7.45 -0.35 -1.31
C VAL A 64 -6.16 0.05 -2.00
N GLY A 65 -5.08 -0.62 -1.62
CA GLY A 65 -3.75 -0.37 -2.14
C GLY A 65 -3.18 -1.56 -2.92
N LYS A 66 -3.02 -1.38 -4.24
CA LYS A 66 -2.15 -2.24 -5.06
C LYS A 66 -0.70 -2.00 -4.62
N LEU A 67 -0.01 -3.07 -4.23
CA LEU A 67 1.39 -3.02 -3.83
C LEU A 67 2.27 -2.60 -5.00
N SER A 68 3.19 -1.67 -4.77
CA SER A 68 4.28 -1.36 -5.69
C SER A 68 5.60 -1.91 -5.13
N MET A 69 6.32 -2.68 -5.96
CA MET A 69 7.57 -3.34 -5.61
C MET A 69 8.36 -3.73 -6.86
N ASP A 70 9.56 -3.17 -7.03
CA ASP A 70 10.50 -3.47 -8.12
C ASP A 70 11.84 -4.06 -7.64
N ILE A 71 11.94 -4.37 -6.34
CA ILE A 71 13.03 -5.14 -5.73
C ILE A 71 12.41 -6.28 -4.93
N SER A 72 12.84 -7.52 -5.18
CA SER A 72 12.30 -8.69 -4.49
C SER A 72 13.37 -9.77 -4.34
N THR A 73 13.41 -10.40 -3.17
CA THR A 73 14.16 -11.65 -2.93
C THR A 73 13.52 -12.85 -3.65
N ARG A 74 12.28 -12.70 -4.15
CA ARG A 74 11.56 -13.69 -4.93
C ARG A 74 11.34 -13.18 -6.37
N PRO A 75 12.21 -13.54 -7.33
CA PRO A 75 12.18 -12.98 -8.69
C PRO A 75 10.88 -13.23 -9.47
N THR A 76 10.09 -14.24 -9.08
CA THR A 76 8.78 -14.53 -9.70
C THR A 76 7.68 -13.58 -9.23
N TYR A 77 7.91 -12.83 -8.16
CA TYR A 77 6.95 -11.91 -7.55
C TYR A 77 7.59 -10.53 -7.35
N THR A 78 7.65 -9.77 -8.44
CA THR A 78 8.15 -8.40 -8.53
C THR A 78 7.59 -7.74 -9.79
N GLU A 79 7.52 -6.41 -9.81
CA GLU A 79 7.38 -5.64 -11.05
C GLU A 79 8.76 -5.52 -11.69
N HIS A 80 8.86 -5.60 -13.02
CA HIS A 80 10.18 -5.74 -13.67
C HIS A 80 10.98 -4.44 -13.67
N THR A 81 10.29 -3.29 -13.70
CA THR A 81 10.91 -1.97 -13.65
C THR A 81 10.06 -1.00 -12.84
N SER A 82 10.70 0.04 -12.29
CA SER A 82 10.01 1.15 -11.64
C SER A 82 9.00 1.84 -12.57
N ALA A 83 9.32 1.98 -13.87
CA ALA A 83 8.43 2.59 -14.85
C ALA A 83 7.14 1.79 -15.04
N GLU A 84 7.24 0.46 -15.18
CA GLU A 84 6.08 -0.43 -15.26
C GLU A 84 5.25 -0.36 -13.97
N ALA A 85 5.90 -0.35 -12.82
CA ALA A 85 5.24 -0.27 -11.52
C ALA A 85 4.45 1.04 -11.36
N ILE A 86 5.00 2.17 -11.79
CA ILE A 86 4.33 3.49 -11.77
C ILE A 86 3.14 3.50 -12.74
N VAL A 87 3.29 2.95 -13.94
CA VAL A 87 2.20 2.83 -14.91
C VAL A 87 1.06 1.98 -14.36
N ALA A 88 1.39 0.84 -13.76
CA ALA A 88 0.39 -0.04 -13.15
C ALA A 88 -0.25 0.58 -11.90
N ALA A 89 0.47 1.39 -11.13
CA ALA A 89 -0.12 2.15 -10.03
C ALA A 89 -1.12 3.20 -10.57
N SER A 90 -0.76 3.94 -11.63
CA SER A 90 -1.64 4.92 -12.26
C SER A 90 -2.89 4.26 -12.87
N SER A 91 -2.71 3.17 -13.61
CA SER A 91 -3.81 2.40 -14.19
C SER A 91 -4.74 1.82 -13.12
N PHE A 92 -4.21 1.39 -11.97
CA PHE A 92 -5.03 0.98 -10.83
C PHE A 92 -5.90 2.12 -10.29
N LEU A 93 -5.38 3.36 -10.19
CA LEU A 93 -6.18 4.52 -9.79
C LEU A 93 -7.36 4.74 -10.74
N ASP A 94 -7.11 4.68 -12.05
CA ASP A 94 -8.12 4.87 -13.09
C ASP A 94 -9.20 3.78 -13.03
N ARG A 95 -8.78 2.51 -12.84
CA ARG A 95 -9.71 1.38 -12.70
C ARG A 95 -10.57 1.48 -11.43
N MET A 96 -10.01 1.94 -10.32
CA MET A 96 -10.74 2.19 -9.08
C MET A 96 -11.76 3.33 -9.23
N ALA A 97 -11.40 4.39 -9.95
CA ALA A 97 -12.34 5.47 -10.26
C ALA A 97 -13.50 4.98 -11.14
N ALA A 98 -13.21 4.15 -12.15
CA ALA A 98 -14.22 3.55 -13.03
C ALA A 98 -15.16 2.58 -12.28
N LEU A 99 -14.64 1.79 -11.34
CA LEU A 99 -15.39 0.77 -10.60
C LEU A 99 -16.67 1.30 -9.94
N THR A 100 -16.64 2.53 -9.43
CA THR A 100 -17.77 3.13 -8.71
C THR A 100 -18.37 4.35 -9.43
N ALA A 101 -17.99 4.58 -10.70
CA ALA A 101 -18.38 5.76 -11.46
C ALA A 101 -19.90 5.90 -11.62
N ASP A 102 -20.59 4.77 -11.86
CA ASP A 102 -22.05 4.73 -12.04
C ASP A 102 -22.83 4.87 -10.72
N LEU A 103 -22.15 4.82 -9.57
CA LEU A 103 -22.78 4.98 -8.27
C LEU A 103 -22.85 6.46 -7.86
N PRO A 104 -23.94 6.89 -7.19
CA PRO A 104 -23.99 8.19 -6.53
C PRO A 104 -22.83 8.37 -5.55
N PRO A 105 -22.27 9.59 -5.37
CA PRO A 105 -21.10 9.81 -4.52
C PRO A 105 -21.19 9.24 -3.10
N HIS A 106 -22.38 9.29 -2.48
CA HIS A 106 -22.60 8.75 -1.12
C HIS A 106 -22.63 7.21 -1.03
N MET A 107 -22.72 6.52 -2.17
CA MET A 107 -22.66 5.06 -2.27
C MET A 107 -21.27 4.56 -2.69
N ARG A 108 -20.32 5.44 -3.00
CA ARG A 108 -18.94 5.07 -3.29
C ARG A 108 -18.21 4.86 -1.97
N LEU A 109 -17.95 3.59 -1.65
CA LEU A 109 -17.37 3.19 -0.36
C LEU A 109 -15.89 2.86 -0.48
N VAL A 110 -15.38 2.64 -1.69
CA VAL A 110 -13.98 2.27 -1.92
C VAL A 110 -13.18 3.37 -2.60
N GLU A 111 -11.94 3.55 -2.16
CA GLU A 111 -10.99 4.56 -2.66
C GLU A 111 -9.60 3.93 -2.86
N PRO A 112 -8.84 4.32 -3.89
CA PRO A 112 -7.48 3.82 -4.07
C PRO A 112 -6.46 4.51 -3.15
N VAL A 113 -5.37 3.80 -2.84
CA VAL A 113 -4.21 4.31 -2.10
C VAL A 113 -2.91 3.85 -2.77
N LEU A 114 -1.97 4.77 -2.95
CA LEU A 114 -0.63 4.40 -3.43
C LEU A 114 0.13 3.68 -2.33
N THR A 115 0.65 2.50 -2.66
CA THR A 115 1.17 1.56 -1.66
C THR A 115 2.55 1.06 -2.07
N PRO A 116 3.61 1.88 -1.98
CA PRO A 116 4.96 1.32 -1.90
C PRO A 116 4.98 0.37 -0.71
N ARG A 117 5.42 -0.88 -0.90
CA ARG A 117 5.28 -1.88 0.17
C ARG A 117 6.05 -1.49 1.42
N PHE A 118 7.34 -1.18 1.25
CA PHE A 118 8.32 -0.67 2.21
C PHE A 118 9.64 -0.43 1.47
N VAL A 119 10.58 0.35 2.05
CA VAL A 119 11.81 0.77 1.36
C VAL A 119 12.65 -0.38 0.79
N PRO A 120 12.87 -1.51 1.49
CA PRO A 120 13.66 -2.62 0.97
C PRO A 120 13.19 -3.21 -0.37
N THR A 121 11.91 -3.04 -0.69
CA THR A 121 11.31 -3.58 -1.92
C THR A 121 11.09 -2.56 -3.03
N CYS A 122 11.49 -1.31 -2.80
CA CYS A 122 11.28 -0.23 -3.75
C CYS A 122 12.60 0.45 -4.08
N SER A 123 12.90 0.60 -5.36
CA SER A 123 13.97 1.48 -5.82
C SER A 123 13.62 2.95 -5.54
N ASP A 124 14.65 3.79 -5.42
CA ASP A 124 14.46 5.24 -5.30
C ASP A 124 13.65 5.79 -6.49
N ALA A 125 13.84 5.25 -7.70
CA ALA A 125 13.10 5.67 -8.89
C ALA A 125 11.60 5.38 -8.76
N LEU A 126 11.24 4.21 -8.23
CA LEU A 126 9.85 3.86 -7.94
C LEU A 126 9.26 4.79 -6.88
N LEU A 127 9.95 5.00 -5.76
CA LEU A 127 9.47 5.86 -4.67
C LEU A 127 9.24 7.31 -5.12
N HIS A 128 10.19 7.90 -5.86
CA HIS A 128 10.01 9.26 -6.40
C HIS A 128 8.84 9.33 -7.38
N GLY A 129 8.70 8.35 -8.29
CA GLY A 129 7.60 8.32 -9.25
C GLY A 129 6.23 8.17 -8.60
N LEU A 130 6.13 7.37 -7.53
CA LEU A 130 4.91 7.28 -6.71
C LEU A 130 4.63 8.59 -5.96
N GLY A 131 5.66 9.28 -5.47
CA GLY A 131 5.53 10.60 -4.84
C GLY A 131 5.00 11.67 -5.81
N GLU A 132 5.50 11.68 -7.04
CA GLU A 132 5.00 12.56 -8.10
C GLU A 132 3.56 12.22 -8.49
N LEU A 133 3.22 10.93 -8.57
CA LEU A 133 1.86 10.47 -8.84
C LEU A 133 0.91 10.87 -7.70
N ALA A 134 1.33 10.73 -6.44
CA ALA A 134 0.57 11.15 -5.27
C ALA A 134 0.30 12.66 -5.29
N ALA A 135 1.32 13.48 -5.57
CA ALA A 135 1.19 14.93 -5.64
C ALA A 135 0.24 15.38 -6.77
N ARG A 136 0.28 14.71 -7.93
CA ARG A 136 -0.57 15.05 -9.08
C ARG A 136 -2.04 14.64 -8.89
N THR A 137 -2.29 13.53 -8.22
CA THR A 137 -3.63 12.92 -8.11
C THR A 137 -4.32 13.22 -6.78
N GLY A 138 -3.57 13.61 -5.75
CA GLY A 138 -4.09 13.83 -4.41
C GLY A 138 -4.60 12.56 -3.72
N VAL A 139 -4.25 11.37 -4.20
CA VAL A 139 -4.59 10.11 -3.52
C VAL A 139 -3.77 9.95 -2.23
N ARG A 140 -4.24 9.10 -1.32
CA ARG A 140 -3.50 8.79 -0.10
C ARG A 140 -2.31 7.89 -0.42
N VAL A 141 -1.36 7.88 0.51
CA VAL A 141 -0.19 6.98 0.50
C VAL A 141 -0.24 6.12 1.76
N GLN A 142 0.17 4.86 1.64
CA GLN A 142 0.43 4.00 2.79
C GLN A 142 1.74 3.21 2.59
N SER A 143 2.46 2.93 3.66
CA SER A 143 3.61 2.03 3.65
C SER A 143 3.90 1.48 5.06
N HIS A 144 4.96 0.69 5.19
CA HIS A 144 5.58 0.38 6.47
C HIS A 144 6.78 1.31 6.67
N LEU A 145 7.06 1.65 7.93
CA LEU A 145 8.19 2.50 8.30
C LEU A 145 8.79 2.01 9.61
N ALA A 146 10.10 1.71 9.60
CA ALA A 146 10.89 1.33 10.77
C ALA A 146 10.19 0.29 11.67
N GLU A 147 9.68 -0.79 11.05
CA GLU A 147 8.94 -1.86 11.73
C GLU A 147 9.88 -2.75 12.54
N ALA A 148 10.96 -3.18 11.91
CA ALA A 148 11.84 -4.23 12.42
C ALA A 148 13.31 -3.78 12.47
N ARG A 149 14.07 -4.32 13.43
CA ARG A 149 15.46 -3.93 13.65
C ARG A 149 16.35 -4.24 12.44
N ASP A 150 16.15 -5.42 11.86
CA ASP A 150 16.83 -5.91 10.66
C ASP A 150 16.47 -5.10 9.42
N GLU A 151 15.21 -4.69 9.24
CA GLU A 151 14.80 -3.75 8.21
C GLU A 151 15.55 -2.41 8.35
N VAL A 152 15.52 -1.79 9.52
CA VAL A 152 16.18 -0.49 9.76
C VAL A 152 17.68 -0.58 9.50
N ASP A 153 18.31 -1.65 9.99
CA ASP A 153 19.75 -1.85 9.79
C ASP A 153 20.09 -2.12 8.31
N TRP A 154 19.23 -2.86 7.59
CA TRP A 154 19.35 -3.07 6.14
C TRP A 154 19.24 -1.76 5.36
N VAL A 155 18.26 -0.91 5.68
CA VAL A 155 18.09 0.38 4.99
C VAL A 155 19.32 1.26 5.21
N ARG A 156 19.84 1.31 6.44
CA ARG A 156 21.07 2.04 6.74
C ARG A 156 22.27 1.52 5.96
N SER A 157 22.44 0.20 5.85
CA SER A 157 23.57 -0.38 5.13
C SER A 157 23.47 -0.18 3.62
N GLU A 158 22.29 -0.35 3.03
CA GLU A 158 22.09 -0.33 1.58
C GLU A 158 21.81 1.07 1.02
N ARG A 159 21.20 1.97 1.80
CA ARG A 159 20.84 3.33 1.37
C ARG A 159 21.71 4.41 2.01
N GLY A 160 22.43 4.10 3.09
CA GLY A 160 23.27 5.06 3.81
C GLY A 160 22.50 6.14 4.58
N VAL A 161 21.18 5.99 4.71
CA VAL A 161 20.26 6.91 5.39
C VAL A 161 19.20 6.12 6.16
N ASP A 162 18.42 6.80 7.00
CA ASP A 162 17.29 6.17 7.68
C ASP A 162 16.07 6.03 6.76
N ASP A 163 15.24 5.04 7.05
CA ASP A 163 14.00 4.72 6.32
C ASP A 163 13.07 5.94 6.16
N ILE A 164 12.94 6.75 7.22
CA ILE A 164 12.18 8.00 7.21
C ILE A 164 12.74 9.01 6.19
N ASP A 165 14.06 9.08 6.01
CA ASP A 165 14.69 10.03 5.09
C ASP A 165 14.44 9.64 3.63
N VAL A 166 14.38 8.33 3.34
CA VAL A 166 14.07 7.81 2.01
C VAL A 166 12.65 8.24 1.61
N PHE A 167 11.67 8.06 2.49
CA PHE A 167 10.29 8.50 2.23
C PHE A 167 10.14 10.03 2.18
N ASP A 168 10.82 10.79 3.05
CA ASP A 168 10.76 12.27 3.05
C ASP A 168 11.32 12.83 1.73
N LYS A 169 12.45 12.30 1.26
CA LYS A 169 13.06 12.68 -0.02
C LYS A 169 12.14 12.40 -1.21
N ALA A 170 11.43 11.27 -1.18
CA ALA A 170 10.44 10.91 -2.18
C ALA A 170 9.12 11.68 -2.06
N LYS A 171 8.98 12.60 -1.09
CA LYS A 171 7.74 13.36 -0.80
C LYS A 171 6.54 12.44 -0.51
N LEU A 172 6.82 11.29 0.10
CA LEU A 172 5.81 10.31 0.50
C LEU A 172 5.40 10.46 1.97
N LEU A 173 5.92 11.46 2.69
CA LEU A 173 5.46 11.85 4.03
C LEU A 173 4.64 13.14 3.96
N GLY A 174 3.39 13.09 4.40
CA GLY A 174 2.47 14.24 4.39
C GLY A 174 1.14 13.94 5.08
N GLU A 175 0.22 14.91 5.04
CA GLU A 175 -1.14 14.82 5.64
C GLU A 175 -2.02 13.69 5.09
N ARG A 176 -1.65 13.13 3.93
CA ARG A 176 -2.37 12.04 3.27
C ARG A 176 -1.60 10.71 3.33
N THR A 177 -0.57 10.64 4.15
CA THR A 177 0.25 9.44 4.35
C THR A 177 -0.10 8.75 5.66
N ILE A 178 -0.24 7.43 5.61
CA ILE A 178 -0.31 6.55 6.78
C ILE A 178 0.92 5.63 6.78
N GLN A 179 1.70 5.63 7.86
CA GLN A 179 2.83 4.71 8.03
C GLN A 179 2.51 3.67 9.11
N ALA A 180 2.66 2.40 8.78
CA ALA A 180 2.44 1.30 9.71
C ALA A 180 3.64 1.11 10.65
N HIS A 181 3.34 0.68 11.87
CA HIS A 181 4.28 0.28 12.93
C HIS A 181 5.06 1.43 13.56
N CYS A 182 6.06 1.97 12.87
CA CYS A 182 6.93 3.04 13.39
C CYS A 182 7.62 2.69 14.72
N THR A 183 7.90 1.40 14.95
CA THR A 183 8.38 0.83 16.21
C THR A 183 9.77 1.33 16.60
N PHE A 184 10.67 1.47 15.62
CA PHE A 184 12.07 1.82 15.85
C PHE A 184 12.39 3.29 15.55
N LEU A 185 11.38 4.17 15.54
CA LEU A 185 11.58 5.61 15.38
C LEU A 185 12.03 6.26 16.68
N SER A 186 12.95 7.23 16.57
CA SER A 186 13.33 8.07 17.70
C SER A 186 12.27 9.14 17.98
N PRO A 187 12.29 9.78 19.18
CA PRO A 187 11.44 10.94 19.45
C PRO A 187 11.60 12.07 18.43
N THR A 188 12.80 12.26 17.88
CA THR A 188 13.06 13.24 16.83
C THR A 188 12.35 12.86 15.53
N ASP A 189 12.35 11.58 15.15
CA ASP A 189 11.68 11.11 13.95
C ASP A 189 10.16 11.22 14.08
N LEU A 190 9.62 10.89 15.25
CA LEU A 190 8.20 11.10 15.56
C LEU A 190 7.80 12.58 15.44
N ALA A 191 8.65 13.50 15.91
CA ALA A 191 8.43 14.93 15.76
C ALA A 191 8.46 15.36 14.27
N ARG A 192 9.35 14.76 13.45
CA ARG A 192 9.39 14.99 12.00
C ARG A 192 8.11 14.53 11.31
N LEU A 193 7.62 13.32 11.62
CA LEU A 193 6.35 12.82 11.08
C LEU A 193 5.17 13.70 11.47
N SER A 194 5.12 14.13 12.73
CA SER A 194 4.11 15.07 13.22
C SER A 194 4.16 16.40 12.46
N ALA A 195 5.35 16.96 12.23
CA ALA A 195 5.52 18.20 11.45
C ALA A 195 5.11 18.07 9.98
N ARG A 196 5.13 16.86 9.41
CA ARG A 196 4.62 16.56 8.06
C ARG A 196 3.12 16.26 8.03
N GLY A 197 2.49 16.06 9.20
CA GLY A 197 1.10 15.61 9.30
C GLY A 197 0.90 14.13 8.95
N THR A 198 1.96 13.32 8.94
CA THR A 198 1.85 11.88 8.65
C THR A 198 1.18 11.14 9.80
N ALA A 199 0.18 10.32 9.48
CA ALA A 199 -0.51 9.49 10.45
C ALA A 199 0.25 8.16 10.67
N LEU A 200 0.15 7.62 11.88
CA LEU A 200 0.76 6.36 12.27
C LEU A 200 -0.33 5.32 12.52
N ALA A 201 -0.18 4.12 11.96
CA ALA A 201 -1.02 2.97 12.28
C ALA A 201 -0.26 2.07 13.28
N HIS A 202 -0.66 2.14 14.56
CA HIS A 202 -0.11 1.27 15.59
C HIS A 202 -0.69 -0.13 15.51
N CYS A 203 0.16 -1.14 15.35
CA CYS A 203 -0.18 -2.56 15.26
C CYS A 203 0.43 -3.32 16.45
N PRO A 204 -0.25 -3.37 17.62
CA PRO A 204 0.26 -3.97 18.86
C PRO A 204 0.32 -5.50 18.86
#